data_AF-A0A7V8AMB8-F1
#
_entry.id   AF-A0A7V8AMB8-F1
#
_cell.length_a   1.000
_cell.length_b   1.000
_cell.length_c   1.000
_cell.angle_alpha   90.00
_cell.angle_beta   90.00
_cell.angle_gamma   90.00
#
_symmetry.space_group_name_H-M   'P 1'
#
loop_
_entity.id
_entity.type
_entity.pdbx_description
1 polymer ?
#
loop_
_entity_poly.entity_id
_entity_poly.type
_entity_poly.pdbx_seq_one_letter_code
_entity_poly.pdbx_strand_id
1 'polypeptide(L)'
;MPIQILMPALSPTMTEGKLARWLKREGDRVSVGDVLAEIETDKATMEMEAADEGILGRILVAAGTEQVAVNQPIALLLTEGEDPAVLGETLSAPREKDARSPASEICSSSLALPPVQPLATARQSPSRRQTVREALRDAMAEEMRRDETVFLIGEEVGQYQGAYKVSQGLLDEFGPGRIIDTPITEMGFTGLGVGAAFAGLRPIVEFMTFNFSMQAIDQIVNSAAKTLYMAGGQLGCPIVFRGPNGAAARVAA
;
A
#
# COMPACT_ATOMS: atom_id res chain seq x y z
N MET A 1 -26.02 11.56 16.99
CA MET A 1 -24.86 11.34 17.88
C MET A 1 -23.76 12.25 17.39
N PRO A 2 -23.24 13.15 18.24
CA PRO A 2 -22.19 14.08 17.81
C PRO A 2 -20.96 13.32 17.36
N ILE A 3 -20.41 13.71 16.21
CA ILE A 3 -19.18 13.16 15.66
C ILE A 3 -18.01 13.78 16.45
N GLN A 4 -17.12 12.94 16.96
CA GLN A 4 -15.95 13.42 17.70
C GLN A 4 -14.83 13.71 16.70
N ILE A 5 -14.41 14.97 16.63
CA ILE A 5 -13.19 15.36 15.91
C ILE A 5 -12.03 14.96 16.82
N LEU A 6 -11.21 14.02 16.35
CA LEU A 6 -10.03 13.53 17.05
C LEU A 6 -8.78 14.26 16.57
N MET A 7 -7.76 14.34 17.43
CA MET A 7 -6.44 14.82 17.05
C MET A 7 -5.82 13.91 15.97
N PRO A 8 -5.55 14.41 14.74
CA PRO A 8 -5.01 13.59 13.66
C PRO A 8 -3.51 13.31 13.84
N ALA A 9 -3.07 12.17 13.32
CA ALA A 9 -1.64 11.87 13.18
C ALA A 9 -1.09 12.55 11.93
N LEU A 10 -0.35 13.65 12.09
CA LEU A 10 0.23 14.42 10.98
C LEU A 10 1.63 13.92 10.57
N SER A 11 2.19 12.93 11.29
CA SER A 11 3.45 12.25 10.97
C SER A 11 3.45 10.81 11.53
N PRO A 12 4.09 9.83 10.86
CA PRO A 12 4.15 8.44 11.31
C PRO A 12 4.85 8.23 12.67
N THR A 13 5.58 9.23 13.18
CA THR A 13 6.22 9.20 14.50
C THR A 13 5.55 10.09 15.53
N MET A 14 4.43 10.74 15.20
CA MET A 14 3.74 11.69 16.07
C MET A 14 2.92 10.97 17.14
N THR A 15 3.14 11.32 18.40
CA THR A 15 2.39 10.79 19.55
C THR A 15 1.57 11.86 20.26
N GLU A 16 2.02 13.11 20.21
CA GLU A 16 1.35 14.30 20.77
C GLU A 16 1.59 15.53 19.88
N GLY A 17 0.72 16.53 19.99
CA GLY A 17 0.84 17.81 19.26
C GLY A 17 0.27 18.98 20.06
N LYS A 18 0.69 20.20 19.72
CA LYS A 18 0.18 21.44 20.32
C LYS A 18 -0.88 22.06 19.41
N LEU A 19 -2.04 22.38 19.97
CA LEU A 19 -3.09 23.07 19.21
C LEU A 19 -2.79 24.58 19.23
N ALA A 20 -2.24 25.13 18.14
CA ALA A 20 -1.77 26.51 18.11
C ALA A 20 -2.92 27.52 18.04
N ARG A 21 -3.82 27.36 17.07
CA ARG A 21 -4.99 28.25 16.89
C ARG A 21 -6.18 27.55 16.24
N TRP A 22 -7.39 27.92 16.67
CA TRP A 22 -8.62 27.58 15.96
C TRP A 22 -8.91 28.62 14.89
N LEU A 23 -9.23 28.17 13.68
CA LEU A 23 -9.66 29.03 12.57
C LEU A 23 -11.20 29.11 12.47
N LYS A 24 -11.90 28.08 12.93
CA LYS A 24 -13.37 28.01 13.01
C LYS A 24 -13.85 28.16 14.46
N ARG A 25 -15.04 28.72 14.63
CA ARG A 25 -15.69 28.97 15.93
C ARG A 25 -16.87 28.03 16.15
N GLU A 26 -17.26 27.86 17.42
CA GLU A 26 -18.49 27.13 17.77
C GLU A 26 -19.70 27.75 17.04
N GLY A 27 -20.46 26.91 16.35
CA GLY A 27 -21.59 27.28 15.50
C GLY A 27 -21.26 27.44 14.01
N ASP A 28 -19.98 27.39 13.60
CA ASP A 28 -19.62 27.51 12.19
C ASP A 28 -19.95 26.23 11.40
N ARG A 29 -20.43 26.42 10.16
CA ARG A 29 -20.60 25.32 9.20
C ARG A 29 -19.23 24.89 8.64
N VAL A 30 -18.99 23.59 8.65
CA VAL A 30 -17.77 22.92 8.24
C VAL A 30 -18.10 21.97 7.09
N SER A 31 -17.34 22.05 6.00
CA SER A 31 -17.39 21.09 4.90
C SER A 31 -16.15 20.19 4.91
N VAL A 32 -16.21 19.03 4.28
CA VAL A 32 -15.04 18.14 4.12
C VAL A 32 -13.92 18.90 3.40
N GLY A 33 -12.73 18.94 3.99
CA GLY A 33 -11.57 19.69 3.49
C GLY A 33 -11.44 21.14 3.99
N ASP A 34 -12.38 21.63 4.81
CA ASP A 34 -12.22 22.94 5.46
C ASP A 34 -11.13 22.89 6.53
N VAL A 35 -10.27 23.91 6.60
CA VAL A 35 -9.27 24.03 7.66
C VAL A 35 -9.93 24.46 8.97
N LEU A 36 -9.78 23.63 10.00
CA LEU A 36 -10.40 23.80 11.32
C LEU A 36 -9.47 24.50 12.31
N ALA A 37 -8.21 24.07 12.37
CA ALA A 37 -7.23 24.55 13.33
C ALA A 37 -5.81 24.34 12.80
N GLU A 38 -4.85 25.01 13.43
CA GLU A 38 -3.44 24.79 13.20
C GLU A 38 -2.83 24.02 14.36
N ILE A 39 -2.05 23.00 14.00
CA ILE A 39 -1.34 22.15 14.93
C ILE A 39 0.15 22.45 14.77
N GLU A 40 0.78 22.83 15.87
CA GLU A 40 2.22 23.00 15.97
C GLU A 40 2.83 21.68 16.47
N THR A 41 3.77 21.16 15.70
CA THR A 41 4.58 19.99 16.06
C THR A 41 6.04 20.41 16.22
N ASP A 42 6.88 19.51 16.73
CA ASP A 42 8.34 19.70 16.82
C ASP A 42 9.02 19.90 15.46
N LYS A 43 8.39 19.47 14.36
CA LYS A 43 8.94 19.54 13.00
C LYS A 43 8.35 20.67 12.15
N ALA A 44 7.08 20.98 12.31
CA ALA A 44 6.37 21.98 11.50
C ALA A 44 5.03 22.40 12.12
N THR A 45 4.55 23.59 11.75
CA THR A 45 3.15 23.97 11.91
C THR A 45 2.38 23.47 10.70
N MET A 46 1.30 22.72 10.93
CA MET A 46 0.49 22.09 9.89
C MET A 46 -0.98 22.41 10.11
N GLU A 47 -1.72 22.50 9.00
CA GLU A 47 -3.15 22.80 8.98
C GLU A 47 -3.96 21.51 9.10
N MET A 48 -4.96 21.51 9.99
CA MET A 48 -5.89 20.39 10.19
C MET A 48 -7.16 20.61 9.39
N GLU A 49 -7.43 19.70 8.45
CA GLU A 49 -8.64 19.70 7.63
C GLU A 49 -9.76 18.85 8.26
N ALA A 50 -11.01 19.21 7.98
CA ALA A 50 -12.18 18.47 8.40
C ALA A 50 -12.37 17.18 7.58
N ALA A 51 -12.51 16.04 8.27
CA ALA A 51 -12.82 14.76 7.64
C ALA A 51 -14.33 14.57 7.35
N ASP A 52 -15.18 15.24 8.13
CA ASP A 52 -16.64 15.12 8.11
C ASP A 52 -17.31 16.49 7.97
N GLU A 53 -18.53 16.51 7.43
CA GLU A 53 -19.36 17.72 7.30
C GLU A 53 -20.31 17.91 8.48
N GLY A 54 -20.53 19.16 8.89
CA GLY A 54 -21.44 19.48 9.99
C GLY A 54 -21.31 20.88 10.55
N ILE A 55 -21.88 21.10 11.73
CA ILE A 55 -21.75 22.35 12.49
C ILE A 55 -20.79 22.10 13.64
N LEU A 56 -19.77 22.94 13.81
CA LEU A 56 -18.84 22.83 14.92
C LEU A 56 -19.57 23.10 16.23
N GLY A 57 -19.90 22.06 16.99
CA GLY A 57 -20.78 22.15 18.16
C GLY A 57 -20.08 22.77 19.36
N ARG A 58 -19.11 22.05 19.94
CA ARG A 58 -18.37 22.50 21.12
C ARG A 58 -16.90 22.12 21.00
N ILE A 59 -16.03 23.07 21.33
CA ILE A 59 -14.58 22.88 21.41
C ILE A 59 -14.25 22.34 22.80
N LEU A 60 -13.61 21.17 22.86
CA LEU A 60 -13.22 20.52 24.12
C LEU A 60 -11.81 20.92 24.55
N VAL A 61 -10.95 21.27 23.59
CA VAL A 61 -9.56 21.67 23.81
C VAL A 61 -9.33 23.11 23.33
N ALA A 62 -8.97 23.99 24.26
CA ALA A 62 -8.71 25.40 23.97
C ALA A 62 -7.43 25.57 23.12
N ALA A 63 -7.40 26.61 22.28
CA ALA A 63 -6.19 27.02 21.58
C ALA A 63 -5.07 27.34 22.57
N GLY A 64 -3.85 26.92 22.25
CA GLY A 64 -2.65 27.05 23.08
C GLY A 64 -2.39 25.86 24.01
N THR A 65 -3.25 24.82 24.01
CA THR A 65 -3.02 23.61 24.83
C THR A 65 -1.88 22.79 24.24
N GLU A 66 -0.86 22.52 25.07
CA GLU A 66 0.29 21.69 24.72
C GLU A 66 0.02 20.21 25.07
N GLN A 67 0.71 19.28 24.40
CA GLN A 67 0.66 17.84 24.68
C GLN A 67 -0.72 17.18 24.50
N VAL A 68 -1.42 17.48 23.41
CA VAL A 68 -2.67 16.78 23.06
C VAL A 68 -2.32 15.48 22.36
N ALA A 69 -2.76 14.34 22.89
CA ALA A 69 -2.44 13.01 22.36
C ALA A 69 -3.16 12.74 21.03
N VAL A 70 -2.50 12.01 20.12
CA VAL A 70 -3.14 11.54 18.88
C VAL A 70 -4.35 10.65 19.22
N ASN A 71 -5.44 10.79 18.46
CA ASN A 71 -6.76 10.19 18.70
C ASN A 71 -7.53 10.72 19.92
N GLN A 72 -7.05 11.76 20.61
CA GLN A 72 -7.82 12.42 21.66
C GLN A 72 -8.95 13.29 21.05
N PRO A 73 -10.18 13.26 21.58
CA PRO A 73 -11.26 14.14 21.14
C PRO A 73 -10.95 15.61 21.43
N ILE A 74 -10.96 16.44 20.39
CA ILE A 74 -10.64 17.88 20.46
C ILE A 74 -11.87 18.79 20.27
N ALA A 75 -12.86 18.32 19.51
CA ALA A 75 -14.12 19.03 19.31
C ALA A 75 -15.26 18.07 18.96
N LEU A 76 -16.50 18.54 19.09
CA LEU A 76 -17.70 17.81 18.73
C LEU A 76 -18.37 18.48 17.53
N LEU A 77 -18.66 17.69 16.50
CA LEU A 77 -19.37 18.12 15.30
C LEU A 77 -20.83 17.62 15.36
N LEU A 78 -21.76 18.54 15.19
CA LEU A 78 -23.20 18.29 15.17
C LEU A 78 -23.68 18.10 13.73
N THR A 79 -24.53 17.10 13.49
CA THR A 79 -25.22 16.91 12.20
C THR A 79 -26.55 17.67 12.19
N GLU A 80 -27.11 17.96 11.00
CA GLU A 80 -28.35 18.75 10.88
C GLU A 80 -29.50 18.14 11.68
N GLY A 81 -29.93 18.84 12.73
CA GLY A 81 -31.09 18.48 13.56
C GLY A 81 -30.83 18.25 15.06
N GLU A 82 -29.59 18.34 15.56
CA GLU A 82 -29.27 18.16 17.00
C GLU A 82 -29.01 19.50 17.73
N ASP A 83 -29.74 19.72 18.83
CA ASP A 83 -29.70 20.94 19.67
C ASP A 83 -28.46 20.91 20.62
N PRO A 84 -27.77 22.04 20.88
CA PRO A 84 -26.50 22.07 21.61
C PRO A 84 -26.61 21.86 23.14
N ALA A 85 -27.78 21.50 23.66
CA ALA A 85 -28.06 21.44 25.11
C ALA A 85 -27.82 20.06 25.77
N VAL A 86 -27.41 19.03 25.02
CA VAL A 86 -27.15 17.69 25.57
C VAL A 86 -25.64 17.44 25.64
N LEU A 87 -24.94 18.21 26.49
CA LEU A 87 -23.47 18.18 26.63
C LEU A 87 -23.01 17.97 28.07
N GLY A 88 -23.74 17.17 28.83
CA GLY A 88 -23.35 16.73 30.17
C GLY A 88 -23.60 15.24 30.30
N GLU A 89 -22.59 14.52 30.78
CA GLU A 89 -22.57 13.07 31.07
C GLU A 89 -22.29 12.16 29.88
N THR A 90 -21.00 11.84 29.69
CA THR A 90 -20.50 10.46 29.87
C THR A 90 -18.97 10.40 29.64
N LEU A 91 -18.21 10.60 30.72
CA LEU A 91 -16.85 10.07 30.86
C LEU A 91 -16.98 8.67 31.47
N SER A 92 -16.84 7.62 30.65
CA SER A 92 -16.41 6.27 31.10
C SER A 92 -16.13 5.36 29.90
N ALA A 93 -14.91 4.85 29.84
CA ALA A 93 -14.52 3.74 28.98
C ALA A 93 -15.02 2.39 29.55
N PRO A 94 -14.74 1.26 28.89
CA PRO A 94 -15.28 0.81 27.60
C PRO A 94 -16.24 -0.37 27.82
N ARG A 95 -17.25 -0.55 26.95
CA ARG A 95 -18.04 -1.78 26.92
C ARG A 95 -18.21 -2.32 25.51
N GLU A 96 -17.78 -3.56 25.40
CA GLU A 96 -17.91 -4.47 24.26
C GLU A 96 -19.35 -4.99 24.14
N LYS A 97 -19.73 -5.27 22.88
CA LYS A 97 -20.82 -6.13 22.35
C LYS A 97 -22.15 -5.53 21.90
N ASP A 98 -22.38 -5.80 20.61
CA ASP A 98 -23.60 -6.23 19.91
C ASP A 98 -24.83 -5.30 19.91
N ALA A 99 -25.15 -4.74 18.73
CA ALA A 99 -26.21 -5.28 17.86
C ALA A 99 -26.57 -4.32 16.71
N ARG A 100 -26.34 -4.80 15.47
CA ARG A 100 -27.32 -4.86 14.37
C ARG A 100 -28.12 -3.58 14.02
N SER A 101 -27.71 -2.91 12.94
CA SER A 101 -28.59 -2.02 12.17
C SER A 101 -29.33 -2.78 11.05
N PRO A 102 -30.65 -2.58 10.88
CA PRO A 102 -31.37 -3.01 9.69
C PRO A 102 -31.42 -1.85 8.67
N ALA A 103 -30.88 -2.07 7.47
CA ALA A 103 -31.32 -1.42 6.24
C ALA A 103 -30.52 -2.04 5.08
N SER A 104 -31.01 -3.19 4.62
CA SER A 104 -30.75 -3.68 3.27
C SER A 104 -31.78 -3.06 2.32
N GLU A 105 -31.51 -3.16 1.03
CA GLU A 105 -32.21 -2.56 -0.13
C GLU A 105 -31.69 -1.14 -0.40
N ILE A 106 -30.65 -0.97 -1.22
CA ILE A 106 -30.75 -1.10 -2.68
C ILE A 106 -29.38 -1.55 -3.27
N CYS A 107 -29.46 -2.34 -4.35
CA CYS A 107 -28.36 -2.77 -5.23
C CYS A 107 -27.56 -4.02 -4.83
N SER A 108 -28.27 -5.14 -4.63
CA SER A 108 -27.71 -6.48 -4.83
C SER A 108 -27.60 -6.81 -6.33
N SER A 109 -26.61 -6.28 -7.02
CA SER A 109 -26.02 -7.00 -8.15
C SER A 109 -24.59 -7.37 -7.78
N SER A 110 -24.49 -8.28 -6.81
CA SER A 110 -23.26 -9.00 -6.56
C SER A 110 -23.01 -9.85 -7.80
N LEU A 111 -22.10 -9.39 -8.66
CA LEU A 111 -21.33 -10.30 -9.50
C LEU A 111 -20.65 -11.28 -8.54
N ALA A 112 -21.27 -12.45 -8.37
CA ALA A 112 -20.73 -13.51 -7.56
C ALA A 112 -19.34 -13.83 -8.11
N LEU A 113 -18.30 -13.47 -7.35
CA LEU A 113 -16.96 -13.99 -7.59
C LEU A 113 -17.11 -15.52 -7.63
N PRO A 114 -16.65 -16.20 -8.70
CA PRO A 114 -16.68 -17.64 -8.74
C PRO A 114 -16.00 -18.18 -7.49
N PRO A 115 -16.52 -19.26 -6.88
CA PRO A 115 -15.94 -19.82 -5.68
C PRO A 115 -14.46 -20.10 -5.94
N VAL A 116 -13.60 -19.48 -5.13
CA VAL A 116 -12.17 -19.78 -5.13
C VAL A 116 -12.06 -21.26 -4.85
N GLN A 117 -11.83 -22.04 -5.91
CA GLN A 117 -11.60 -23.47 -5.76
C GLN A 117 -10.41 -23.62 -4.82
N PRO A 118 -10.48 -24.47 -3.79
CA PRO A 118 -9.32 -24.77 -2.98
C PRO A 118 -8.23 -25.23 -3.96
N LEU A 119 -7.10 -24.53 -3.95
CA LEU A 119 -5.93 -24.86 -4.76
C LEU A 119 -5.69 -26.36 -4.57
N ALA A 120 -5.80 -27.14 -5.65
CA ALA A 120 -5.68 -28.59 -5.64
C ALA A 120 -4.54 -28.98 -4.69
N THR A 121 -4.85 -29.81 -3.67
CA THR A 121 -3.94 -30.21 -2.60
C THR A 121 -2.52 -30.34 -3.15
N ALA A 122 -1.67 -29.35 -2.83
CA ALA A 122 -0.29 -29.36 -3.25
C ALA A 122 0.30 -30.71 -2.86
N ARG A 123 0.91 -31.42 -3.81
CA ARG A 123 1.60 -32.68 -3.53
C ARG A 123 2.53 -32.41 -2.34
N GLN A 124 2.29 -33.07 -1.21
CA GLN A 124 3.10 -32.91 -0.01
C GLN A 124 4.47 -33.55 -0.28
N SER A 125 5.34 -32.80 -0.94
CA SER A 125 6.76 -33.11 -1.02
C SER A 125 7.36 -33.00 0.39
N PRO A 126 8.38 -33.81 0.72
CA PRO A 126 9.04 -33.71 2.01
C PRO A 126 9.56 -32.28 2.24
N SER A 127 9.18 -31.66 3.36
CA SER A 127 9.62 -30.32 3.71
C SER A 127 11.12 -30.32 4.02
N ARG A 128 11.89 -29.52 3.28
CA ARG A 128 13.34 -29.35 3.48
C ARG A 128 13.63 -28.02 4.17
N ARG A 129 14.59 -28.01 5.10
CA ARG A 129 15.15 -26.76 5.66
C ARG A 129 16.08 -26.11 4.64
N GLN A 130 15.79 -24.87 4.29
CA GLN A 130 16.59 -24.05 3.38
C GLN A 130 16.44 -22.56 3.70
N THR A 131 17.34 -21.74 3.17
CA THR A 131 17.24 -20.28 3.27
C THR A 131 16.19 -19.72 2.30
N VAL A 132 15.67 -18.52 2.56
CA VAL A 132 14.74 -17.84 1.64
C VAL A 132 15.38 -17.60 0.27
N ARG A 133 16.68 -17.31 0.24
CA ARG A 133 17.46 -17.18 -1.00
C ARG A 133 17.38 -18.45 -1.85
N GLU A 134 17.65 -19.61 -1.25
CA GLU A 134 17.60 -20.90 -1.93
C GLU A 134 16.17 -21.23 -2.37
N ALA A 135 15.18 -20.96 -1.53
CA ALA A 135 13.78 -21.17 -1.89
C ALA A 135 13.35 -20.34 -3.12
N LEU A 136 13.75 -19.06 -3.19
CA LEU A 136 13.47 -18.20 -4.34
C LEU A 136 14.19 -18.69 -5.61
N ARG A 137 15.46 -19.09 -5.49
CA ARG A 137 16.22 -19.68 -6.60
C ARG A 137 15.52 -20.93 -7.13
N ASP A 138 15.20 -21.86 -6.23
CA ASP A 138 14.65 -23.16 -6.57
C ASP A 138 13.25 -23.01 -7.19
N ALA A 139 12.42 -22.09 -6.69
CA ALA A 139 11.14 -21.75 -7.30
C ALA A 139 11.29 -21.21 -8.73
N MET A 140 12.25 -20.32 -8.99
CA MET A 140 12.52 -19.86 -10.35
C MET A 140 13.01 -20.99 -11.25
N ALA A 141 13.94 -21.82 -10.77
CA ALA A 141 14.48 -22.94 -11.55
C ALA A 141 13.40 -23.98 -11.89
N GLU A 142 12.49 -24.28 -10.96
CA GLU A 142 11.36 -25.18 -11.19
C GLU A 142 10.44 -24.67 -12.30
N GLU A 143 10.04 -23.39 -12.24
CA GLU A 143 9.18 -22.81 -13.28
C GLU A 143 9.92 -22.65 -14.62
N MET A 144 11.22 -22.36 -14.61
CA MET A 144 12.04 -22.29 -15.83
C MET A 144 12.24 -23.65 -16.52
N ARG A 145 12.32 -24.76 -15.75
CA ARG A 145 12.30 -26.12 -16.29
C ARG A 145 10.94 -26.50 -16.84
N ARG A 146 9.87 -26.01 -16.20
CA ARG A 146 8.49 -26.33 -16.57
C ARG A 146 8.04 -25.61 -17.84
N ASP A 147 8.49 -24.38 -18.04
CA ASP A 147 8.02 -23.51 -19.11
C ASP A 147 9.20 -22.81 -19.79
N GLU A 148 9.38 -23.09 -21.09
CA GLU A 148 10.46 -22.54 -21.90
C GLU A 148 10.36 -21.03 -22.12
N THR A 149 9.17 -20.45 -21.90
CA THR A 149 8.91 -19.02 -22.08
C THR A 149 9.30 -18.17 -20.87
N VAL A 150 9.64 -18.80 -19.73
CA VAL A 150 10.02 -18.11 -18.49
C VAL A 150 11.49 -17.73 -18.51
N PHE A 151 11.84 -16.46 -18.39
CA PHE A 151 13.24 -16.04 -18.36
C PHE A 151 13.48 -14.96 -17.31
N LEU A 152 14.70 -14.87 -16.79
CA LEU A 152 15.13 -13.86 -15.84
C LEU A 152 15.87 -12.75 -16.58
N ILE A 153 15.50 -11.50 -16.31
CA ILE A 153 16.15 -10.30 -16.85
C ILE A 153 16.37 -9.27 -15.75
N GLY A 154 17.55 -8.68 -15.69
CA GLY A 154 17.88 -7.64 -14.74
C GLY A 154 19.38 -7.39 -14.62
N GLU A 155 19.75 -6.53 -13.69
CA GLU A 155 21.15 -6.22 -13.45
C GLU A 155 21.83 -7.33 -12.64
N GLU A 156 23.01 -7.76 -13.10
CA GLU A 156 23.88 -8.71 -12.40
C GLU A 156 23.23 -10.09 -12.11
N VAL A 157 22.13 -10.43 -12.77
CA VAL A 157 21.39 -11.68 -12.55
C VAL A 157 22.10 -12.90 -13.13
N GLY A 158 22.93 -12.72 -14.16
CA GLY A 158 23.64 -13.77 -14.89
C GLY A 158 25.05 -13.99 -14.37
N GLN A 159 26.03 -13.30 -14.95
CA GLN A 159 27.47 -13.55 -14.72
C GLN A 159 27.88 -13.35 -13.26
N TYR A 160 27.29 -12.35 -12.60
CA TYR A 160 27.52 -12.10 -11.17
C TYR A 160 26.73 -13.05 -10.26
N GLN A 161 25.88 -13.92 -10.82
CA GLN A 161 25.05 -14.89 -10.10
C GLN A 161 24.03 -14.22 -9.16
N GLY A 162 23.61 -12.99 -9.47
CA GLY A 162 22.71 -12.16 -8.67
C GLY A 162 23.44 -11.36 -7.59
N ALA A 163 23.02 -10.11 -7.40
CA ALA A 163 23.55 -9.21 -6.37
C ALA A 163 23.48 -9.85 -4.96
N TYR A 164 22.39 -10.54 -4.66
CA TYR A 164 22.15 -11.24 -3.39
C TYR A 164 22.28 -12.77 -3.49
N LYS A 165 22.83 -13.29 -4.59
CA LYS A 165 22.99 -14.73 -4.89
C LYS A 165 21.67 -15.51 -5.00
N VAL A 166 20.58 -14.82 -5.35
CA VAL A 166 19.27 -15.46 -5.55
C VAL A 166 19.21 -16.21 -6.89
N SER A 167 19.89 -15.73 -7.93
CA SER A 167 19.95 -16.40 -9.25
C SER A 167 21.18 -17.30 -9.43
N GLN A 168 21.79 -17.74 -8.32
CA GLN A 168 23.03 -18.51 -8.35
C GLN A 168 22.90 -19.82 -9.14
N GLY A 169 23.81 -20.02 -10.10
CA GLY A 169 23.87 -21.23 -10.95
C GLY A 169 22.82 -21.30 -12.06
N LEU A 170 21.89 -20.34 -12.14
CA LEU A 170 20.83 -20.37 -13.15
C LEU A 170 21.40 -20.11 -14.56
N LEU A 171 22.43 -19.27 -14.70
CA LEU A 171 23.05 -19.01 -16.00
C LEU A 171 23.70 -20.27 -16.57
N ASP A 172 24.38 -21.05 -15.73
CA ASP A 172 25.02 -22.30 -16.15
C ASP A 172 23.98 -23.35 -16.55
N GLU A 173 22.83 -23.38 -15.87
CA GLU A 173 21.75 -24.32 -16.14
C GLU A 173 20.94 -23.97 -17.38
N PHE A 174 20.49 -22.72 -17.52
CA PHE A 174 19.52 -22.31 -18.55
C PHE A 174 20.14 -21.52 -19.71
N GLY A 175 21.39 -21.08 -19.57
CA GLY A 175 22.13 -20.35 -20.59
C GLY A 175 21.73 -18.87 -20.75
N PRO A 176 22.50 -18.13 -21.57
CA PRO A 176 22.36 -16.68 -21.72
C PRO A 176 21.07 -16.24 -22.43
N GLY A 177 20.35 -17.16 -23.09
CA GLY A 177 19.04 -16.87 -23.69
C GLY A 177 17.90 -16.80 -22.67
N ARG A 178 18.12 -17.31 -21.45
CA ARG A 178 17.10 -17.43 -20.40
C ARG A 178 17.47 -16.67 -19.12
N ILE A 179 18.75 -16.34 -18.93
CA ILE A 179 19.26 -15.49 -17.84
C ILE A 179 20.01 -14.33 -18.48
N ILE A 180 19.42 -13.14 -18.44
CA ILE A 180 19.85 -11.98 -19.24
C ILE A 180 20.32 -10.86 -18.33
N ASP A 181 21.62 -10.57 -18.36
CA ASP A 181 22.20 -9.38 -17.74
C ASP A 181 21.86 -8.13 -18.56
N THR A 182 21.48 -7.06 -17.87
CA THR A 182 21.12 -5.78 -18.51
C THR A 182 22.06 -4.64 -18.09
N PRO A 183 22.16 -3.57 -18.91
CA PRO A 183 22.68 -2.29 -18.44
C PRO A 183 21.83 -1.72 -17.29
N ILE A 184 22.40 -0.76 -16.56
CA ILE A 184 21.72 -0.04 -15.46
C ILE A 184 20.70 0.93 -16.05
N THR A 185 19.52 0.41 -16.38
CA THR A 185 18.41 1.16 -16.95
C THR A 185 17.08 0.49 -16.61
N GLU A 186 16.60 0.73 -15.40
CA GLU A 186 15.40 0.11 -14.83
C GLU A 186 14.20 0.29 -15.74
N MET A 187 13.98 1.51 -16.25
CA MET A 187 12.90 1.79 -17.20
C MET A 187 13.04 0.97 -18.49
N GLY A 188 14.26 0.84 -19.01
CA GLY A 188 14.54 0.18 -20.28
C GLY A 188 14.29 -1.32 -20.22
N PHE A 189 14.93 -2.01 -19.28
CA PHE A 189 14.75 -3.47 -19.18
C PHE A 189 13.35 -3.86 -18.68
N THR A 190 12.72 -3.02 -17.85
CA THR A 190 11.32 -3.26 -17.43
C THR A 190 10.38 -3.14 -18.62
N GLY A 191 10.56 -2.11 -19.47
CA GLY A 191 9.79 -1.96 -20.70
C GLY A 191 10.00 -3.13 -21.67
N LEU A 192 11.23 -3.63 -21.81
CA LEU A 192 11.52 -4.84 -22.58
C LEU A 192 10.80 -6.07 -22.00
N GLY A 193 10.81 -6.25 -20.68
CA GLY A 193 10.06 -7.31 -20.01
C GLY A 193 8.56 -7.21 -20.28
N VAL A 194 7.97 -6.02 -20.16
CA VAL A 194 6.55 -5.81 -20.44
C VAL A 194 6.22 -6.10 -21.90
N GLY A 195 7.04 -5.63 -22.85
CA GLY A 195 6.88 -5.95 -24.27
C GLY A 195 7.00 -7.45 -24.57
N ALA A 196 7.95 -8.14 -23.93
CA ALA A 196 8.11 -9.58 -24.04
C ALA A 196 6.88 -10.33 -23.49
N ALA A 197 6.30 -9.85 -22.38
CA ALA A 197 5.08 -10.41 -21.81
C ALA A 197 3.88 -10.26 -22.77
N PHE A 198 3.74 -9.10 -23.42
CA PHE A 198 2.72 -8.91 -24.47
C PHE A 198 2.92 -9.83 -25.67
N ALA A 199 4.17 -10.17 -26.00
CA ALA A 199 4.50 -11.11 -27.06
C ALA A 199 4.30 -12.59 -26.65
N GLY A 200 3.83 -12.86 -25.43
CA GLY A 200 3.51 -14.21 -24.94
C GLY A 200 4.62 -14.90 -24.15
N LEU A 201 5.72 -14.21 -23.86
CA LEU A 201 6.75 -14.71 -22.94
C LEU A 201 6.37 -14.47 -21.47
N ARG A 202 7.13 -15.04 -20.54
CA ARG A 202 6.87 -14.94 -19.09
C ARG A 202 8.09 -14.38 -18.34
N PRO A 203 8.40 -13.10 -18.49
CA PRO A 203 9.57 -12.50 -17.89
C PRO A 203 9.48 -12.42 -16.36
N ILE A 204 10.58 -12.74 -15.71
CA ILE A 204 10.89 -12.41 -14.32
C ILE A 204 11.87 -11.23 -14.38
N VAL A 205 11.41 -10.04 -14.02
CA VAL A 205 12.21 -8.83 -13.97
C VAL A 205 12.75 -8.66 -12.55
N GLU A 206 14.07 -8.60 -12.40
CA GLU A 206 14.73 -8.38 -11.11
C GLU A 206 15.30 -6.97 -11.01
N PHE A 207 14.81 -6.21 -10.03
CA PHE A 207 15.45 -4.98 -9.58
C PHE A 207 16.46 -5.31 -8.48
N MET A 208 17.66 -4.71 -8.54
CA MET A 208 18.67 -4.87 -7.50
C MET A 208 18.11 -4.52 -6.11
N THR A 209 17.30 -3.44 -6.02
CA THR A 209 16.43 -3.14 -4.88
C THR A 209 15.14 -2.50 -5.38
N PHE A 210 14.05 -2.61 -4.61
CA PHE A 210 12.79 -1.94 -4.98
C PHE A 210 12.88 -0.40 -4.94
N ASN A 211 13.91 0.20 -4.32
CA ASN A 211 14.13 1.64 -4.38
C ASN A 211 14.36 2.09 -5.83
N PHE A 212 15.10 1.30 -6.60
CA PHE A 212 15.37 1.57 -8.02
C PHE A 212 14.16 1.28 -8.93
N SER A 213 13.19 0.47 -8.46
CA SER A 213 11.94 0.26 -9.22
C SER A 213 11.16 1.56 -9.44
N MET A 214 11.39 2.60 -8.64
CA MET A 214 10.81 3.93 -8.85
C MET A 214 11.17 4.52 -10.22
N GLN A 215 12.35 4.21 -10.77
CA GLN A 215 12.73 4.63 -12.12
C GLN A 215 11.91 3.94 -13.21
N ALA A 216 11.31 2.78 -12.93
CA ALA A 216 10.52 1.99 -13.86
C ALA A 216 9.02 1.94 -13.50
N ILE A 217 8.58 2.73 -12.51
CA ILE A 217 7.23 2.64 -11.97
C ILE A 217 6.14 2.91 -13.02
N ASP A 218 6.45 3.74 -14.02
CA ASP A 218 5.57 3.99 -15.16
C ASP A 218 5.28 2.69 -15.95
N GLN A 219 6.31 1.89 -16.24
CA GLN A 219 6.12 0.60 -16.92
C GLN A 219 5.34 -0.40 -16.07
N ILE A 220 5.56 -0.40 -14.75
CA ILE A 220 4.85 -1.30 -13.83
C ILE A 220 3.37 -0.92 -13.75
N VAL A 221 3.07 0.36 -13.57
CA VAL A 221 1.71 0.84 -13.31
C VAL A 221 0.92 1.06 -14.59
N ASN A 222 1.47 1.80 -15.55
CA ASN A 222 0.74 2.22 -16.74
C ASN A 222 0.78 1.16 -17.84
N SER A 223 1.95 0.54 -18.08
CA SER A 223 2.08 -0.46 -19.14
C SER A 223 1.66 -1.86 -18.69
N ALA A 224 2.15 -2.37 -17.55
CA ALA A 224 1.85 -3.75 -17.14
C ALA A 224 0.48 -3.89 -16.48
N ALA A 225 0.23 -3.18 -15.37
CA ALA A 225 -0.94 -3.44 -14.53
C ALA A 225 -2.28 -3.12 -15.20
N LYS A 226 -2.35 -2.01 -15.97
CA LYS A 226 -3.62 -1.52 -16.53
C LYS A 226 -3.99 -2.16 -17.87
N THR A 227 -3.04 -2.76 -18.60
CA THR A 227 -3.26 -3.14 -20.00
C THR A 227 -4.35 -4.18 -20.18
N LEU A 228 -4.46 -5.19 -19.30
CA LEU A 228 -5.52 -6.19 -19.40
C LEU A 228 -6.92 -5.57 -19.34
N TYR A 229 -7.10 -4.57 -18.47
CA TYR A 229 -8.35 -3.84 -18.35
C TYR A 229 -8.60 -2.93 -19.56
N MET A 230 -7.61 -2.13 -19.95
CA MET A 230 -7.74 -1.18 -21.07
C MET A 230 -7.96 -1.89 -22.42
N ALA A 231 -7.39 -3.09 -22.60
CA ALA A 231 -7.56 -3.90 -23.80
C ALA A 231 -8.82 -4.78 -23.77
N GLY A 232 -9.73 -4.59 -22.80
CA GLY A 232 -10.97 -5.37 -22.71
C GLY A 232 -10.73 -6.89 -22.55
N GLY A 233 -9.65 -7.28 -21.86
CA GLY A 233 -9.27 -8.67 -21.65
C GLY A 233 -8.52 -9.33 -22.81
N GLN A 234 -8.24 -8.62 -23.90
CA GLN A 234 -7.62 -9.20 -25.09
C GLN A 234 -6.09 -9.32 -25.00
N LEU A 235 -5.43 -8.47 -24.21
CA LEU A 235 -3.99 -8.44 -24.06
C LEU A 235 -3.60 -8.48 -22.58
N GLY A 236 -2.99 -9.59 -22.16
CA GLY A 236 -2.45 -9.76 -20.80
C GLY A 236 -0.97 -9.43 -20.71
N CYS A 237 -0.50 -9.19 -19.49
CA CYS A 237 0.93 -9.00 -19.18
C CYS A 237 1.37 -10.03 -18.11
N PRO A 238 1.66 -11.30 -18.48
CA PRO A 238 2.13 -12.31 -17.54
C PRO A 238 3.59 -12.07 -17.13
N ILE A 239 3.80 -11.15 -16.19
CA ILE A 239 5.12 -10.69 -15.74
C ILE A 239 5.26 -10.78 -14.22
N VAL A 240 6.48 -11.01 -13.74
CA VAL A 240 6.83 -10.95 -12.31
C VAL A 240 7.90 -9.88 -12.11
N PHE A 241 7.65 -8.93 -11.20
CA PHE A 241 8.66 -8.00 -10.71
C PHE A 241 9.14 -8.46 -9.34
N ARG A 242 10.45 -8.65 -9.17
CA ARG A 242 11.05 -9.05 -7.89
C ARG A 242 12.30 -8.26 -7.56
N GLY A 243 12.67 -8.31 -6.29
CA GLY A 243 13.81 -7.60 -5.74
C GLY A 243 13.66 -7.52 -4.22
N PRO A 244 14.74 -7.27 -3.47
CA PRO A 244 14.63 -6.98 -2.05
C PRO A 244 13.93 -5.62 -1.84
N ASN A 245 13.08 -5.56 -0.83
CA ASN A 245 12.42 -4.35 -0.36
C ASN A 245 12.72 -4.15 1.14
N GLY A 246 12.82 -2.90 1.59
CA GLY A 246 13.19 -2.53 2.95
C GLY A 246 14.65 -2.06 3.05
N ALA A 247 15.22 -2.13 4.25
CA ALA A 247 16.59 -1.67 4.50
C ALA A 247 17.61 -2.56 3.76
N ALA A 248 18.21 -2.02 2.70
CA ALA A 248 19.28 -2.66 1.97
C ALA A 248 20.64 -2.18 2.49
N ALA A 249 21.52 -3.11 2.87
CA ALA A 249 22.87 -2.76 3.28
C ALA A 249 23.63 -2.13 2.10
N ARG A 250 24.24 -0.96 2.33
CA ARG A 250 25.11 -0.23 1.37
C ARG A 250 24.39 0.35 0.14
N VAL A 251 23.07 0.41 0.15
CA VAL A 251 22.27 1.13 -0.86
C VAL A 251 21.41 2.15 -0.11
N ALA A 252 21.34 3.39 -0.60
CA ALA A 252 20.52 4.42 0.03
C ALA A 252 19.04 3.99 0.03
N ALA A 253 18.36 4.24 1.15
CA ALA A 253 16.93 4.02 1.33
C ALA A 253 16.12 5.13 0.65
#